data_AF-A0A0M8WZD0-F1
#
_entry.id   AF-A0A0M8WZD0-F1
#
_cell.length_a   1.000
_cell.length_b   1.000
_cell.length_c   1.000
_cell.angle_alpha   90.00
_cell.angle_beta   90.00
_cell.angle_gamma   90.00
#
_symmetry.space_group_name_H-M   'P 1'
#
loop_
_entity.id
_entity.type
_entity.pdbx_description
1 polymer ?
#
loop_
_entity_poly.entity_id
_entity_poly.type
_entity_poly.pdbx_seq_one_letter_code
_entity_poly.pdbx_strand_id
1 'polypeptide(L)'
;MPDAQDEAPESKKARKGGKRGKKGPLKRLALFYRQIVAELRKVVWPTRNQLTTYTAVVIIFVVIMIGLVTVIDYGLSNAAKYVFG
;
A
#
# COMPACT_ATOMS: atom_id res chain seq x y z
N MET A 1 77.26 6.73 15.60
CA MET A 1 76.07 6.08 16.19
C MET A 1 75.12 7.19 16.64
N PRO A 2 73.81 6.99 16.69
CA PRO A 2 72.87 6.24 15.85
C PRO A 2 71.78 7.27 15.38
N ASP A 3 70.68 7.02 14.68
CA ASP A 3 69.52 6.21 15.03
C ASP A 3 68.53 6.21 13.85
N ALA A 4 67.96 5.04 13.61
CA ALA A 4 66.54 4.78 13.34
C ALA A 4 65.82 5.70 12.33
N GLN A 5 65.51 5.23 11.11
CA GLN A 5 64.27 4.49 10.83
C GLN A 5 63.06 5.07 11.57
N ASP A 6 62.28 5.88 10.87
CA ASP A 6 60.82 5.92 11.04
C ASP A 6 60.19 6.42 9.73
N GLU A 7 60.32 5.60 8.68
CA GLU A 7 59.40 5.68 7.55
C GLU A 7 58.04 5.19 8.02
N ALA A 8 57.17 6.14 8.38
CA ALA A 8 55.79 5.85 8.75
C ALA A 8 55.08 5.16 7.56
N PRO A 9 54.52 3.95 7.72
CA PRO A 9 53.82 3.30 6.65
C PRO A 9 52.47 4.01 6.44
N GLU A 10 52.29 4.53 5.23
CA GLU A 10 51.04 5.09 4.73
C GLU A 10 49.93 4.04 4.89
N SER A 11 49.04 4.23 5.87
CA SER A 11 47.90 3.34 6.10
C SER A 11 46.97 3.36 4.89
N LYS A 12 47.16 2.38 3.98
CA LYS A 12 46.20 2.05 2.93
C LYS A 12 44.85 1.80 3.58
N LYS A 13 43.92 2.76 3.47
CA LYS A 13 42.50 2.56 3.75
C LYS A 13 42.04 1.32 2.97
N ALA A 14 41.86 0.22 3.68
CA ALA A 14 41.28 -0.99 3.17
C ALA A 14 39.89 -0.64 2.61
N ARG A 15 39.79 -0.59 1.28
CA ARG A 15 38.50 -0.61 0.60
C ARG A 15 37.81 -1.90 1.05
N LYS A 16 36.82 -1.77 1.92
CA LYS A 16 35.96 -2.85 2.39
C LYS A 16 35.22 -3.41 1.18
N GLY A 17 35.89 -4.34 0.48
CA GLY A 17 35.31 -5.16 -0.56
C GLY A 17 34.23 -6.01 0.08
N GLY A 18 33.00 -5.51 0.07
CA GLY A 18 31.83 -6.26 0.51
C GLY A 18 31.83 -7.60 -0.21
N LYS A 19 31.94 -8.69 0.56
CA LYS A 19 31.91 -10.07 0.09
C LYS A 19 30.85 -10.19 -1.00
N ARG A 20 31.30 -10.56 -2.19
CA ARG A 20 30.48 -10.91 -3.36
C ARG A 20 29.74 -12.21 -3.01
N GLY A 21 28.77 -12.12 -2.10
CA GLY A 21 27.91 -13.23 -1.69
C GLY A 21 27.21 -13.76 -2.92
N LYS A 22 27.41 -15.06 -3.16
CA LYS A 22 26.80 -15.84 -4.25
C LYS A 22 25.36 -15.36 -4.46
N LYS A 23 24.97 -15.04 -5.70
CA LYS A 23 23.61 -14.60 -6.06
C LYS A 23 22.62 -15.76 -5.85
N GLY A 24 22.25 -16.02 -4.59
CA GLY A 24 21.27 -17.04 -4.22
C GLY A 24 19.83 -16.61 -4.48
N PRO A 25 18.86 -17.54 -4.45
CA PRO A 25 17.43 -17.27 -4.69
C PRO A 25 16.87 -16.21 -3.73
N LEU A 26 17.38 -16.13 -2.50
CA LEU A 26 17.03 -15.10 -1.52
C LEU A 26 17.32 -13.67 -2.00
N LYS A 27 18.39 -13.46 -2.78
CA LYS A 27 18.71 -12.15 -3.34
C LYS A 27 17.75 -11.74 -4.45
N ARG A 28 17.23 -12.71 -5.23
CA ARG A 28 16.19 -12.45 -6.23
C ARG A 28 14.87 -12.04 -5.57
N LEU A 29 14.47 -12.75 -4.50
CA LEU A 29 13.26 -12.42 -3.76
C LEU A 29 13.34 -11.02 -3.09
N ALA A 30 14.50 -10.68 -2.51
CA ALA A 30 14.73 -9.35 -1.95
C ALA A 30 14.66 -8.22 -3.01
N LEU A 31 15.17 -8.47 -4.22
CA LEU A 31 15.06 -7.53 -5.34
C LEU A 31 13.61 -7.37 -5.81
N PHE A 32 12.86 -8.46 -5.90
CA PHE A 32 11.45 -8.47 -6.26
C PHE A 32 10.58 -7.69 -5.26
N TYR A 33 10.77 -7.92 -3.96
CA TYR A 33 10.06 -7.17 -2.92
C TYR A 33 10.37 -5.66 -2.98
N ARG A 34 11.65 -5.33 -3.20
CA ARG A 34 12.08 -3.94 -3.38
C ARG A 34 11.45 -3.29 -4.63
N GLN A 35 11.25 -4.06 -5.70
CA GLN A 35 10.52 -3.60 -6.89
C GLN A 35 9.04 -3.35 -6.60
N ILE A 36 8.36 -4.27 -5.89
CA ILE A 36 6.95 -4.09 -5.49
C ILE A 36 6.77 -2.81 -4.69
N VAL A 37 7.60 -2.57 -3.66
CA VAL A 37 7.52 -1.36 -2.84
C VAL A 37 7.79 -0.10 -3.68
N ALA A 38 8.70 -0.17 -4.64
CA ALA A 38 8.96 0.95 -5.55
C ALA A 38 7.75 1.25 -6.45
N GLU A 39 7.02 0.23 -6.90
CA GLU A 39 5.81 0.39 -7.71
C GLU A 39 4.62 0.86 -6.87
N LEU A 40 4.45 0.33 -5.65
CA LEU A 40 3.41 0.77 -4.72
C LEU A 40 3.58 2.23 -4.30
N ARG A 41 4.82 2.74 -4.24
CA ARG A 41 5.09 4.17 -4.03
C ARG A 41 4.68 5.07 -5.20
N LYS A 42 4.53 4.51 -6.41
CA LYS A 42 3.99 5.24 -7.57
C LYS A 42 2.48 5.32 -7.56
N VAL A 43 1.82 4.50 -6.74
CA VAL A 43 0.37 4.61 -6.55
C VAL A 43 0.12 5.89 -5.77
N VAL A 44 -0.48 6.86 -6.46
CA VAL A 44 -0.89 8.12 -5.85
C VAL A 44 -1.99 7.81 -4.85
N TRP A 45 -1.66 7.84 -3.56
CA TRP A 45 -2.67 7.66 -2.53
C TRP A 45 -3.58 8.89 -2.49
N PRO A 46 -4.90 8.70 -2.63
CA PRO A 46 -5.83 9.79 -2.64
C PRO A 46 -5.81 10.53 -1.30
N THR A 47 -6.02 11.84 -1.34
CA THR A 47 -6.12 12.65 -0.12
C THR A 47 -7.35 12.23 0.68
N ARG A 48 -7.34 12.42 2.01
CA ARG A 48 -8.47 12.04 2.88
C ARG A 48 -9.80 12.66 2.40
N ASN A 49 -9.75 13.85 1.83
CA ASN A 49 -10.90 14.55 1.28
C ASN A 49 -11.54 13.82 0.11
N GLN A 50 -10.74 13.21 -0.77
CA GLN A 50 -11.27 12.43 -1.90
C GLN A 50 -11.98 11.17 -1.39
N LEU A 51 -11.37 10.47 -0.43
CA LEU A 51 -11.97 9.29 0.20
C LEU A 51 -13.30 9.63 0.87
N THR A 52 -13.36 10.73 1.62
CA THR A 52 -14.62 11.15 2.26
C THR A 52 -15.68 11.52 1.25
N THR A 53 -15.33 12.22 0.16
CA THR A 53 -16.29 12.58 -0.89
C THR A 53 -16.86 11.34 -1.57
N TYR A 54 -16.00 10.38 -1.97
CA TYR A 54 -16.47 9.16 -2.63
C TYR A 54 -17.33 8.31 -1.69
N THR A 55 -16.93 8.14 -0.44
CA THR A 55 -17.74 7.41 0.55
C THR A 55 -19.06 8.11 0.85
N ALA A 56 -19.07 9.46 0.95
CA ALA A 56 -20.30 10.22 1.18
C ALA A 56 -21.30 10.07 0.04
N VAL A 57 -20.84 10.12 -1.22
CA VAL A 57 -21.70 9.90 -2.39
C VAL A 57 -22.35 8.50 -2.34
N VAL A 58 -21.56 7.47 -2.00
CA VAL A 58 -22.08 6.09 -1.86
C VAL A 58 -23.12 6.00 -0.75
N ILE A 59 -22.86 6.61 0.41
CA ILE A 59 -23.82 6.61 1.54
C ILE A 59 -25.14 7.27 1.12
N ILE A 60 -25.09 8.43 0.48
CA ILE A 60 -26.29 9.14 0.01
C ILE A 60 -27.08 8.26 -0.98
N PHE A 61 -26.39 7.63 -1.92
CA PHE A 61 -27.02 6.74 -2.89
C PHE A 61 -27.70 5.53 -2.23
N VAL A 62 -27.04 4.90 -1.27
CA VAL A 62 -27.60 3.77 -0.51
C VAL A 62 -28.84 4.19 0.28
N VAL A 63 -28.82 5.36 0.93
CA VAL A 63 -29.98 5.89 1.67
C VAL A 63 -31.18 6.10 0.75
N ILE A 64 -30.96 6.63 -0.46
CA ILE A 64 -32.04 6.80 -1.46
C ILE A 64 -32.61 5.43 -1.86
N MET A 65 -31.75 4.45 -2.17
CA MET A 65 -32.19 3.10 -2.54
C MET A 65 -32.99 2.43 -1.43
N ILE A 66 -32.53 2.52 -0.18
CA ILE A 66 -33.27 2.01 0.98
C ILE A 66 -34.64 2.69 1.07
N GLY A 67 -34.71 4.00 0.89
CA GLY A 67 -35.97 4.74 0.89
C GLY A 67 -36.94 4.25 -0.18
N LEU A 68 -36.48 4.11 -1.43
CA LEU A 68 -37.29 3.61 -2.54
C LEU A 68 -37.77 2.18 -2.30
N VAL A 69 -36.88 1.28 -1.90
CA VAL A 69 -37.22 -0.12 -1.60
C VAL A 69 -38.23 -0.17 -0.47
N THR A 70 -38.05 0.62 0.59
CA THR A 70 -39.01 0.69 1.72
C THR A 70 -40.40 1.14 1.27
N VAL A 71 -40.49 2.16 0.41
CA VAL A 71 -41.78 2.64 -0.12
C VAL A 71 -42.45 1.57 -0.97
N ILE A 72 -41.68 0.92 -1.84
CA ILE A 72 -42.18 -0.14 -2.73
C ILE A 72 -42.63 -1.35 -1.91
N ASP A 73 -41.82 -1.83 -0.97
CA ASP A 73 -42.14 -2.95 -0.09
C ASP A 73 -43.37 -2.66 0.76
N TYR A 74 -43.50 -1.44 1.30
CA TYR A 74 -44.68 -1.03 2.04
C TYR A 74 -45.94 -1.00 1.15
N GLY A 75 -45.82 -0.43 -0.06
CA GLY A 75 -46.91 -0.38 -1.03
C GLY A 75 -47.36 -1.77 -1.47
N LEU A 76 -46.41 -2.64 -1.82
CA LEU A 76 -46.67 -4.04 -2.17
C LEU A 76 -47.25 -4.82 -1.00
N SER A 77 -46.74 -4.64 0.21
CA SER A 77 -47.26 -5.32 1.41
C SER A 77 -48.71 -4.93 1.69
N ASN A 78 -49.05 -3.65 1.52
CA ASN A 78 -50.42 -3.18 1.71
C ASN A 78 -51.35 -3.65 0.58
N ALA A 79 -50.88 -3.62 -0.67
CA ALA A 79 -51.63 -4.14 -1.82
C ALA A 79 -51.88 -5.66 -1.69
N ALA A 80 -50.87 -6.43 -1.28
CA ALA A 80 -51.00 -7.87 -1.06
C ALA A 80 -52.01 -8.20 0.04
N LYS A 81 -52.01 -7.44 1.14
CA LYS A 81 -53.04 -7.58 2.19
C LYS A 81 -54.45 -7.28 1.69
N TYR A 82 -54.61 -6.32 0.77
CA TYR A 82 -55.91 -6.00 0.19
C TYR A 82 -56.40 -7.07 -0.81
N VAL A 83 -55.48 -7.72 -1.52
CA VAL A 83 -55.81 -8.73 -2.55
C VAL A 83 -56.00 -10.14 -1.96
N PHE A 84 -55.20 -10.50 -0.97
CA PHE A 84 -55.16 -11.86 -0.39
C PHE A 84 -55.68 -11.95 1.05
N GLY A 85 -56.02 -10.81 1.66
CA GLY A 85 -56.59 -10.71 3.00
C GLY A 85 -58.10 -10.52 2.98
#